data_AF-A0A951E589-F1
#
_entry.id   AF-A0A951E589-F1
#
_cell.length_a   1.000
_cell.length_b   1.000
_cell.length_c   1.000
_cell.angle_alpha   90.00
_cell.angle_beta   90.00
_cell.angle_gamma   90.00
#
_symmetry.space_group_name_H-M   'P 1'
#
loop_
_entity.id
_entity.type
_entity.pdbx_description
1 polymer ?
#
loop_
_entity_poly.entity_id
_entity_poly.type
_entity_poly.pdbx_seq_one_letter_code
_entity_poly.pdbx_strand_id
1 'polypeptide(L)'
;MTDMRRRAAEPPVGPLDIQLKPGLAEETLQELGPLLAEEGIDVDHIDVPDLETLQQALNRAVERHNMARFTPVGKPRELAVTTLRLVITAITQDNTALAAQLLDQVQPESPDNSTATVASCIGVVLGLLDQWLSTPDHQAPTRLGDRVRLPAGHWQGKRAATDIVVLARKGRAFRSLGTLLIRQGGPQVLYGSALALAATIQTWSAATDTPVTELTHTAVH
;
A
#
# COMPACT_ATOMS: atom_id res chain seq x y z
N MET A 1 22.70 -3.58 8.10
CA MET A 1 21.44 -4.20 7.65
C MET A 1 20.31 -3.41 8.23
N THR A 2 19.34 -3.01 7.41
CA THR A 2 18.10 -2.37 7.86
C THR A 2 17.33 -3.38 8.68
N ASP A 3 16.87 -2.96 9.86
CA ASP A 3 16.00 -3.77 10.72
C ASP A 3 14.70 -2.99 10.89
N MET A 4 13.57 -3.68 10.73
CA MET A 4 12.26 -3.08 10.95
C MET A 4 12.09 -2.68 12.43
N ARG A 5 12.75 -3.39 13.34
CA ARG A 5 12.82 -3.07 14.76
C ARG A 5 13.83 -1.95 14.99
N ARG A 6 13.39 -0.91 15.72
CA ARG A 6 14.23 0.25 16.04
C ARG A 6 14.65 0.23 17.50
N ARG A 7 15.85 0.75 17.79
CA ARG A 7 16.33 0.97 19.17
C ARG A 7 15.68 2.18 19.84
N ALA A 8 15.18 3.12 19.05
CA ALA A 8 14.55 4.35 19.51
C ALA A 8 13.30 4.67 18.68
N ALA A 9 12.53 5.65 19.15
CA ALA A 9 11.35 6.12 18.44
C ALA A 9 11.64 6.49 16.98
N GLU A 10 10.62 6.37 16.15
CA GLU A 10 10.68 6.77 14.76
C GLU A 10 10.91 8.28 14.66
N PRO A 11 11.89 8.74 13.84
CA PRO A 11 12.18 10.15 13.69
C PRO A 11 10.97 10.89 13.08
N PRO A 12 10.92 12.23 13.20
CA PRO A 12 9.99 13.01 12.41
C PRO A 12 10.17 12.72 10.91
N VAL A 13 9.09 12.89 10.16
CA VAL A 13 9.08 12.66 8.71
C VAL A 13 10.07 13.64 8.10
N GLY A 14 11.04 13.11 7.36
CA GLY A 14 12.03 13.90 6.64
C GLY A 14 11.38 14.63 5.46
N PRO A 15 12.10 15.59 4.84
CA PRO A 15 11.63 16.20 3.61
C PRO A 15 11.36 15.15 2.53
N LEU A 16 10.44 15.45 1.61
CA LEU A 16 10.20 14.62 0.43
C LEU A 16 11.51 14.47 -0.35
N ASP A 17 11.89 13.22 -0.64
CA ASP A 17 12.98 12.96 -1.58
C ASP A 17 12.44 13.17 -3.00
N ILE A 18 12.88 14.24 -3.65
CA ILE A 18 12.49 14.59 -5.01
C ILE A 18 13.67 14.26 -5.92
N GLN A 19 13.50 13.22 -6.74
CA GLN A 19 14.49 12.84 -7.73
C GLN A 19 14.11 13.42 -9.10
N LEU A 20 15.00 14.23 -9.69
CA LEU A 20 14.83 14.70 -11.06
C LEU A 20 15.14 13.55 -12.01
N LYS A 21 14.13 13.11 -12.76
CA LYS A 21 14.26 12.15 -13.87
C LYS A 21 14.01 12.88 -15.20
N PRO A 22 15.06 13.16 -16.01
CA PRO A 22 14.87 13.70 -17.36
C PRO A 22 14.01 12.76 -18.21
N GLY A 23 13.11 13.31 -19.04
CA GLY A 23 12.20 12.51 -19.89
C GLY A 23 10.91 12.02 -19.20
N LEU A 24 10.80 12.17 -17.87
CA LEU A 24 9.65 11.68 -17.10
C LEU A 24 8.31 12.28 -17.58
N ALA A 25 8.31 13.53 -18.06
CA ALA A 25 7.09 14.17 -18.56
C ALA A 25 6.56 13.48 -19.83
N GLU A 26 7.45 13.10 -20.74
CA GLU A 26 7.10 12.41 -21.99
C GLU A 26 6.68 10.96 -21.70
N GLU A 27 7.42 10.26 -20.84
CA GLU A 27 7.06 8.91 -20.36
C GLU A 27 5.69 8.91 -19.67
N THR A 28 5.44 9.89 -18.78
CA THR A 28 4.14 10.04 -18.10
C THR A 28 3.03 10.31 -19.11
N LEU A 29 3.26 11.18 -20.10
CA LEU A 29 2.26 11.44 -21.15
C LEU A 29 1.95 10.19 -21.98
N GLN A 30 2.97 9.38 -22.30
CA GLN A 30 2.79 8.10 -22.99
C GLN A 30 1.99 7.10 -22.14
N GLU A 31 2.28 7.01 -20.84
CA GLU A 31 1.53 6.16 -19.91
C GLU A 31 0.06 6.58 -19.78
N LEU A 32 -0.22 7.89 -19.81
CA LEU A 32 -1.57 8.44 -19.72
C LEU A 32 -2.32 8.41 -21.06
N GLY A 33 -1.62 8.27 -22.18
CA GLY A 33 -2.17 8.29 -23.54
C GLY A 33 -3.42 7.43 -23.72
N PRO A 34 -3.43 6.14 -23.30
CA PRO A 34 -4.64 5.31 -23.38
C PRO A 34 -5.83 5.87 -22.60
N LEU A 35 -5.61 6.45 -21.42
CA LEU A 35 -6.68 7.03 -20.59
C LEU A 35 -7.19 8.35 -21.18
N LEU A 36 -6.31 9.14 -21.78
CA LEU A 36 -6.68 10.36 -22.50
C LEU A 36 -7.44 10.06 -23.79
N ALA A 37 -7.06 8.99 -24.50
CA ALA A 37 -7.75 8.53 -25.70
C ALA A 37 -9.19 8.06 -25.40
N GLU A 38 -9.45 7.45 -24.23
CA GLU A 38 -10.81 7.15 -23.74
C GLU A 38 -11.66 8.43 -23.58
N GLU A 39 -11.03 9.57 -23.29
CA GLU A 39 -11.68 10.89 -23.24
C GLU A 39 -11.70 11.62 -24.60
N GLY A 40 -11.21 10.98 -25.67
CA GLY A 40 -11.15 11.55 -27.02
C GLY A 40 -9.95 12.47 -27.27
N ILE A 41 -8.95 12.47 -26.38
CA ILE A 41 -7.73 13.29 -26.52
C ILE A 41 -6.60 12.43 -27.04
N ASP A 42 -6.12 12.77 -28.24
CA ASP A 42 -4.89 12.21 -28.81
C ASP A 42 -3.68 13.01 -28.31
N VAL A 43 -2.74 12.33 -27.63
CA VAL A 43 -1.53 12.96 -27.10
C VAL A 43 -0.56 13.39 -28.20
N ASP A 44 -0.59 12.73 -29.37
CA ASP A 44 0.23 13.07 -30.52
C ASP A 44 -0.42 14.16 -31.39
N HIS A 45 -1.73 14.39 -31.21
CA HIS A 45 -2.51 15.37 -31.95
C HIS A 45 -3.60 16.03 -31.10
N ILE A 46 -3.18 16.85 -30.12
CA ILE A 46 -4.09 17.51 -29.18
C ILE A 46 -5.01 18.49 -29.94
N ASP A 47 -6.28 18.12 -30.08
CA ASP A 47 -7.37 18.95 -30.62
C ASP A 47 -8.47 19.13 -29.57
N VAL A 48 -8.31 20.17 -28.73
CA VAL A 48 -9.21 20.50 -27.62
C VAL A 48 -9.59 21.97 -27.68
N PRO A 49 -10.83 22.33 -27.28
CA PRO A 49 -11.35 23.69 -27.46
C PRO A 49 -10.63 24.74 -26.60
N ASP A 50 -10.08 24.34 -25.45
CA ASP A 50 -9.35 25.22 -24.52
C ASP A 50 -8.43 24.43 -23.59
N LEU A 51 -7.53 25.15 -22.91
CA LEU A 51 -6.53 24.59 -21.99
C LEU A 51 -7.16 24.04 -20.70
N GLU A 52 -8.31 24.55 -20.27
CA GLU A 52 -8.99 24.07 -19.05
C GLU A 52 -9.52 22.66 -19.26
N THR A 53 -10.13 22.40 -20.43
CA THR A 53 -10.60 21.08 -20.85
C THR A 53 -9.45 20.07 -20.85
N LEU A 54 -8.29 20.44 -21.41
CA LEU A 54 -7.10 19.59 -21.40
C LEU A 54 -6.61 19.30 -19.97
N GLN A 55 -6.54 20.33 -19.12
CA GLN A 55 -6.07 20.17 -17.74
C GLN A 55 -7.00 19.27 -16.93
N GLN A 56 -8.32 19.37 -17.11
CA GLN A 56 -9.29 18.51 -16.43
C GLN A 56 -9.16 17.05 -16.86
N ALA A 57 -8.97 16.79 -18.16
CA ALA A 57 -8.76 15.44 -18.66
C ALA A 57 -7.43 14.84 -18.16
N LEU A 58 -6.35 15.61 -18.17
CA LEU A 58 -5.07 15.21 -17.57
C LEU A 58 -5.23 14.87 -16.08
N ASN A 59 -5.95 15.70 -15.32
CA ASN A 59 -6.19 15.44 -13.89
C ASN A 59 -6.93 14.11 -13.67
N ARG A 60 -7.97 13.83 -14.46
CA ARG A 60 -8.72 12.56 -14.38
C ARG A 60 -7.87 11.37 -14.81
N ALA A 61 -7.11 11.49 -15.90
CA ALA A 61 -6.21 10.46 -16.38
C ALA A 61 -5.14 10.13 -15.32
N VAL A 62 -4.51 11.14 -14.72
CA VAL A 62 -3.54 10.98 -13.63
C VAL A 62 -4.19 10.32 -12.42
N GLU A 63 -5.38 10.75 -12.02
CA GLU A 63 -6.10 10.15 -10.89
C GLU A 63 -6.41 8.67 -11.15
N ARG A 64 -6.93 8.34 -12.33
CA ARG A 64 -7.26 6.96 -12.71
C ARG A 64 -6.03 6.08 -12.83
N HIS A 65 -4.95 6.60 -13.42
CA HIS A 65 -3.65 5.91 -13.50
C HIS A 65 -3.09 5.61 -12.11
N ASN A 66 -3.08 6.61 -11.22
CA ASN A 66 -2.66 6.44 -9.84
C ASN A 66 -3.53 5.39 -9.12
N MET A 67 -4.86 5.47 -9.26
CA MET A 67 -5.76 4.49 -8.67
C MET A 67 -5.49 3.07 -9.16
N ALA A 68 -5.28 2.88 -10.47
CA ALA A 68 -4.96 1.57 -11.04
C ALA A 68 -3.69 0.95 -10.42
N ARG A 69 -2.65 1.76 -10.15
CA ARG A 69 -1.42 1.31 -9.47
C ARG A 69 -1.65 0.82 -8.03
N PHE A 70 -2.66 1.37 -7.33
CA PHE A 70 -3.01 0.96 -5.96
C PHE A 70 -4.16 -0.07 -5.90
N THR A 71 -4.81 -0.40 -7.02
CA THR A 71 -5.81 -1.46 -7.10
C THR A 71 -5.33 -2.59 -8.01
N PRO A 72 -4.23 -3.28 -7.64
CA PRO A 72 -3.65 -4.29 -8.52
C PRO A 72 -4.62 -5.47 -8.71
N VAL A 73 -4.67 -5.97 -9.94
CA VAL A 73 -5.41 -7.17 -10.35
C VAL A 73 -4.45 -8.15 -11.05
N GLY A 74 -4.84 -9.42 -11.19
CA GLY A 74 -4.04 -10.42 -11.90
C GLY A 74 -2.63 -10.58 -11.32
N LYS A 75 -1.61 -10.61 -12.19
CA LYS A 75 -0.24 -10.93 -11.80
C LYS A 75 0.38 -9.97 -10.77
N PRO A 76 0.27 -8.63 -10.91
CA PRO A 76 0.71 -7.68 -9.88
C PRO A 76 0.10 -7.95 -8.49
N ARG A 77 -1.18 -8.33 -8.45
CA ARG A 77 -1.85 -8.67 -7.20
C ARG A 77 -1.23 -9.90 -6.56
N GLU A 78 -1.05 -10.97 -7.33
CA GLU A 78 -0.44 -12.22 -6.85
C GLU A 78 0.95 -11.97 -6.26
N LEU A 79 1.77 -11.15 -6.92
CA LEU A 79 3.10 -10.79 -6.45
C LEU A 79 3.03 -10.00 -5.13
N ALA A 80 2.18 -8.98 -5.06
CA ALA A 80 2.00 -8.20 -3.84
C ALA A 80 1.52 -9.06 -2.67
N VAL A 81 0.52 -9.91 -2.88
CA VAL A 81 0.01 -10.85 -1.87
C VAL A 81 1.12 -11.82 -1.42
N THR A 82 1.88 -12.38 -2.35
CA THR A 82 2.98 -13.31 -2.03
C THR A 82 4.05 -12.63 -1.16
N THR A 83 4.50 -11.44 -1.54
CA THR A 83 5.45 -10.65 -0.74
C THR A 83 4.87 -10.35 0.64
N LEU A 84 3.62 -9.91 0.74
CA LEU A 84 2.98 -9.58 2.02
C LEU A 84 2.88 -10.81 2.94
N ARG A 85 2.54 -11.99 2.42
CA ARG A 85 2.50 -13.24 3.21
C ARG A 85 3.86 -13.59 3.81
N LEU A 86 4.94 -13.42 3.05
CA LEU A 86 6.31 -13.63 3.54
C LEU A 86 6.67 -12.62 4.63
N VAL A 87 6.34 -11.34 4.44
CA VAL A 87 6.61 -10.28 5.42
C VAL A 87 5.82 -10.51 6.71
N ILE A 88 4.54 -10.87 6.64
CA ILE A 88 3.73 -11.21 7.83
C ILE A 88 4.39 -12.34 8.60
N THR A 89 4.77 -13.42 7.91
CA THR A 89 5.43 -14.58 8.52
C THR A 89 6.71 -14.16 9.24
N ALA A 90 7.58 -13.39 8.57
CA ALA A 90 8.82 -12.89 9.16
C ALA A 90 8.58 -12.03 10.42
N ILE A 91 7.61 -11.10 10.38
CA ILE A 91 7.24 -10.28 11.55
C ILE A 91 6.71 -11.15 12.69
N THR A 92 5.87 -12.14 12.38
CA THR A 92 5.27 -13.02 13.40
C THR A 92 6.27 -13.98 14.04
N GLN A 93 7.37 -14.29 13.36
CA GLN A 93 8.48 -15.09 13.87
C GLN A 93 9.57 -14.23 14.51
N ASP A 94 9.32 -12.93 14.73
CA ASP A 94 10.27 -11.95 15.26
C ASP A 94 11.56 -11.81 14.42
N ASN A 95 11.52 -12.22 13.15
CA ASN A 95 12.62 -12.04 12.21
C ASN A 95 12.48 -10.70 11.47
N THR A 96 12.65 -9.62 12.24
CA THR A 96 12.41 -8.24 11.80
C THR A 96 13.43 -7.73 10.78
N ALA A 97 14.63 -8.31 10.76
CA ALA A 97 15.63 -8.06 9.72
C ALA A 97 15.23 -8.66 8.37
N LEU A 98 14.70 -9.90 8.34
CA LEU A 98 14.16 -10.50 7.13
C LEU A 98 12.93 -9.73 6.62
N ALA A 99 12.04 -9.30 7.52
CA ALA A 99 10.89 -8.48 7.15
C ALA A 99 11.31 -7.18 6.45
N ALA A 100 12.32 -6.47 6.98
CA ALA A 100 12.88 -5.28 6.35
C ALA A 100 13.51 -5.60 4.99
N GLN A 101 14.30 -6.69 4.89
CA GLN A 101 14.91 -7.10 3.64
C GLN A 101 13.88 -7.42 2.54
N LEU A 102 12.77 -8.08 2.90
CA LEU A 102 11.69 -8.37 1.97
C LEU A 102 10.97 -7.10 1.49
N LEU A 103 10.77 -6.12 2.38
CA LEU A 103 10.17 -4.83 2.03
C LEU A 103 11.11 -3.96 1.19
N ASP A 104 12.42 -4.01 1.44
CA ASP A 104 13.44 -3.30 0.65
C ASP A 104 13.58 -3.85 -0.78
N GLN A 105 13.10 -5.08 -1.05
CA GLN A 105 13.05 -5.67 -2.40
C GLN A 105 11.81 -5.23 -3.20
N VAL A 106 10.82 -4.62 -2.56
CA VAL A 106 9.62 -4.12 -3.24
C VAL A 106 10.00 -2.87 -4.05
N GLN A 107 9.77 -2.92 -5.35
CA GLN A 107 10.19 -1.85 -6.24
C GLN A 107 9.14 -0.73 -6.34
N PRO A 108 9.53 0.53 -6.58
CA PRO A 108 8.56 1.59 -6.87
C PRO A 108 7.66 1.25 -8.07
N GLU A 109 8.24 0.67 -9.11
CA GLU A 109 7.60 0.33 -10.38
C GLU A 109 8.11 -1.03 -10.88
N SER A 110 7.29 -1.74 -11.67
CA SER A 110 7.66 -3.02 -12.33
C SER A 110 6.96 -3.07 -13.69
N PRO A 111 7.52 -2.45 -14.74
CA PRO A 111 6.88 -2.36 -16.06
C PRO A 111 6.54 -3.74 -16.67
N ASP A 112 7.35 -4.75 -16.34
CA ASP A 112 7.23 -6.13 -16.79
C ASP A 112 6.35 -7.01 -15.87
N ASN A 113 5.81 -6.44 -14.78
CA ASN A 113 5.06 -7.18 -13.76
C ASN A 113 5.79 -8.42 -13.21
N SER A 114 7.12 -8.37 -13.11
CA SER A 114 7.94 -9.46 -12.56
C SER A 114 8.15 -9.36 -11.05
N THR A 115 7.95 -8.18 -10.46
CA THR A 115 8.16 -7.92 -9.03
C THR A 115 6.99 -7.18 -8.40
N ALA A 116 6.82 -7.35 -7.09
CA ALA A 116 5.81 -6.62 -6.33
C ALA A 116 6.20 -5.13 -6.27
N THR A 117 5.21 -4.25 -6.47
CA THR A 117 5.43 -2.81 -6.37
C THR A 117 4.97 -2.22 -5.03
N VAL A 118 5.56 -1.09 -4.65
CA VAL A 118 5.21 -0.37 -3.41
C VAL A 118 3.73 -0.02 -3.42
N ALA A 119 3.22 0.49 -4.55
CA ALA A 119 1.82 0.85 -4.70
C ALA A 119 0.90 -0.37 -4.58
N SER A 120 1.25 -1.49 -5.22
CA SER A 120 0.45 -2.72 -5.16
C SER A 120 0.36 -3.26 -3.73
N CYS A 121 1.49 -3.35 -3.02
CA CYS A 121 1.54 -3.83 -1.63
C CYS A 121 0.72 -2.95 -0.69
N ILE A 122 0.89 -1.62 -0.75
CA ILE A 122 0.10 -0.68 0.06
C ILE A 122 -1.38 -0.84 -0.26
N GLY A 123 -1.74 -0.82 -1.54
CA GLY A 123 -3.11 -0.92 -2.01
C GLY A 123 -3.84 -2.17 -1.52
N VAL A 124 -3.21 -3.34 -1.68
CA VAL A 124 -3.72 -4.62 -1.18
C VAL A 124 -3.95 -4.54 0.33
N VAL A 125 -2.96 -4.08 1.11
CA VAL A 125 -3.10 -4.01 2.57
C VAL A 125 -4.25 -3.11 2.98
N LEU A 126 -4.31 -1.88 2.45
CA LEU A 126 -5.32 -0.91 2.87
C LEU A 126 -6.74 -1.40 2.54
N GLY A 127 -6.93 -2.03 1.38
CA GLY A 127 -8.20 -2.65 1.01
C GLY A 127 -8.62 -3.77 1.97
N LEU A 128 -7.71 -4.69 2.27
CA LEU A 128 -7.97 -5.79 3.22
C LEU A 128 -8.27 -5.27 4.63
N LEU A 129 -7.52 -4.28 5.11
CA LEU A 129 -7.74 -3.70 6.43
C LEU A 129 -9.06 -2.92 6.52
N ASP A 130 -9.43 -2.16 5.48
CA ASP A 130 -10.73 -1.49 5.42
C ASP A 130 -11.88 -2.50 5.47
N GLN A 131 -11.73 -3.63 4.76
CA GLN A 131 -12.71 -4.72 4.77
C GLN A 131 -12.82 -5.39 6.14
N TRP A 132 -11.69 -5.77 6.75
CA TRP A 132 -11.71 -6.59 7.97
C TRP A 132 -11.95 -5.81 9.27
N LEU A 133 -11.63 -4.51 9.32
CA LEU A 133 -11.64 -3.75 10.58
C LEU A 133 -12.85 -2.83 10.76
N SER A 134 -13.64 -2.54 9.73
CA SER A 134 -14.66 -1.49 9.76
C SER A 134 -16.08 -1.94 10.13
N THR A 135 -16.52 -3.15 9.72
CA THR A 135 -17.89 -3.69 9.88
C THR A 135 -17.83 -5.23 9.89
N PRO A 136 -18.86 -5.99 10.35
CA PRO A 136 -18.80 -7.46 10.31
C PRO A 136 -18.62 -7.99 8.89
N ASP A 137 -17.39 -8.30 8.51
CA ASP A 137 -17.08 -9.18 7.40
C ASP A 137 -17.39 -10.62 7.84
N HIS A 138 -17.99 -11.41 6.96
CA HIS A 138 -18.24 -12.83 7.20
C HIS A 138 -16.93 -13.63 7.34
N GLN A 139 -15.83 -13.15 6.76
CA GLN A 139 -14.54 -13.80 6.86
C GLN A 139 -13.81 -13.46 8.17
N ALA A 140 -13.87 -12.20 8.61
CA ALA A 140 -13.12 -11.75 9.79
C ALA A 140 -13.89 -12.01 11.10
N PRO A 141 -13.18 -12.30 12.21
CA PRO A 141 -13.80 -12.43 13.52
C PRO A 141 -14.59 -11.19 13.92
N THR A 142 -15.75 -11.39 14.55
CA THR A 142 -16.58 -10.30 15.05
C THR A 142 -15.75 -9.35 15.92
N ARG A 143 -15.89 -8.03 15.67
CA ARG A 143 -15.15 -6.97 16.38
C ARG A 143 -13.63 -7.14 16.36
N LEU A 144 -13.05 -7.67 15.27
CA LEU A 144 -11.60 -7.73 15.09
C LEU A 144 -10.96 -6.35 15.25
N GLY A 145 -11.55 -5.32 14.65
CA GLY A 145 -11.13 -3.92 14.74
C GLY A 145 -10.84 -3.46 16.18
N ASP A 146 -11.70 -3.79 17.14
CA ASP A 146 -11.57 -3.39 18.55
C ASP A 146 -10.37 -4.03 19.24
N ARG A 147 -9.94 -5.20 18.75
CA ARG A 147 -8.90 -6.03 19.38
C ARG A 147 -7.51 -5.80 18.81
N VAL A 148 -7.38 -5.37 17.55
CA VAL A 148 -6.07 -5.16 16.93
C VAL A 148 -5.23 -4.16 17.72
N ARG A 149 -4.02 -4.57 18.11
CA ARG A 149 -3.00 -3.73 18.74
C ARG A 149 -1.69 -3.92 17.99
N LEU A 150 -1.00 -2.82 17.70
CA LEU A 150 0.34 -2.90 17.13
C LEU A 150 1.31 -3.50 18.16
N PRO A 151 2.31 -4.30 17.73
CA PRO A 151 3.28 -4.88 18.63
C PRO A 151 4.04 -3.80 19.41
N ALA A 152 4.31 -4.07 20.69
CA ALA A 152 5.04 -3.17 21.58
C ALA A 152 6.44 -2.87 21.06
N GLY A 153 7.04 -1.75 21.49
CA GLY A 153 8.38 -1.30 21.08
C GLY A 153 8.39 -0.33 19.91
N HIS A 154 9.57 -0.09 19.34
CA HIS A 154 9.77 0.85 18.24
C HIS A 154 9.94 0.10 16.92
N TRP A 155 9.17 0.52 15.92
CA TRP A 155 9.17 -0.07 14.58
C TRP A 155 9.31 1.04 13.54
N GLN A 156 9.92 0.70 12.41
CA GLN A 156 9.85 1.49 11.20
C GLN A 156 8.41 1.48 10.67
N GLY A 157 7.89 2.65 10.28
CA GLY A 157 6.50 2.81 9.86
C GLY A 157 5.49 2.73 11.01
N LYS A 158 5.90 2.75 12.28
CA LYS A 158 4.95 2.62 13.42
C LYS A 158 3.91 3.74 13.43
N ARG A 159 4.32 4.97 13.11
CA ARG A 159 3.40 6.11 13.02
C ARG A 159 2.39 5.92 11.91
N ALA A 160 2.84 5.50 10.73
CA ALA A 160 1.96 5.17 9.61
C ALA A 160 1.00 4.01 9.95
N ALA A 161 1.50 2.93 10.55
CA ALA A 161 0.68 1.80 10.99
C ALA A 161 -0.42 2.23 11.97
N THR A 162 -0.11 3.16 12.88
CA THR A 162 -1.07 3.69 13.85
C THR A 162 -2.20 4.45 13.16
N ASP A 163 -1.83 5.36 12.24
CA ASP A 163 -2.81 6.10 11.43
C ASP A 163 -3.66 5.15 10.56
N ILE A 164 -3.02 4.17 9.91
CA ILE A 164 -3.67 3.16 9.06
C ILE A 164 -4.71 2.37 9.85
N VAL A 165 -4.38 1.81 11.03
CA VAL A 165 -5.33 1.05 11.84
C VAL A 165 -6.52 1.92 12.27
N VAL A 166 -6.28 3.18 12.65
CA VAL A 166 -7.36 4.12 13.03
C VAL A 166 -8.30 4.41 11.86
N LEU A 167 -7.75 4.58 10.66
CA LEU A 167 -8.54 4.82 9.45
C LEU A 167 -9.27 3.56 8.97
N ALA A 168 -8.63 2.40 9.06
CA ALA A 168 -9.17 1.12 8.63
C ALA A 168 -10.37 0.67 9.46
N ARG A 169 -10.34 0.94 10.78
CA ARG A 169 -11.51 0.79 11.67
C ARG A 169 -12.73 1.59 11.24
N LYS A 170 -12.54 2.60 10.39
CA LYS A 170 -13.60 3.45 9.83
C LYS A 170 -13.86 3.14 8.34
N GLY A 171 -13.22 2.12 7.78
CA GLY A 171 -13.38 1.69 6.38
C GLY A 171 -12.93 2.76 5.37
N ARG A 172 -11.86 3.50 5.68
CA ARG A 172 -11.41 4.65 4.87
C ARG A 172 -9.90 4.81 4.77
N ALA A 173 -9.11 3.80 5.13
CA ALA A 173 -7.66 3.83 5.00
C ALA A 173 -7.24 3.99 3.53
N PHE A 174 -7.83 3.21 2.61
CA PHE A 174 -7.56 3.31 1.18
C PHE A 174 -7.96 4.70 0.64
N ARG A 175 -9.16 5.17 0.99
CA ARG A 175 -9.64 6.52 0.60
C ARG A 175 -8.73 7.63 1.13
N SER A 176 -8.02 7.39 2.22
CA SER A 176 -7.13 8.38 2.86
C SER A 176 -5.66 8.18 2.47
N LEU A 177 -5.37 7.36 1.45
CA LEU A 177 -4.02 7.04 0.99
C LEU A 177 -3.19 8.28 0.64
N GLY A 178 -3.75 9.23 -0.12
CA GLY A 178 -3.04 10.46 -0.46
C GLY A 178 -2.58 11.24 0.78
N THR A 179 -3.45 11.36 1.78
CA THR A 179 -3.10 11.99 3.07
C THR A 179 -2.03 11.21 3.83
N LEU A 180 -2.09 9.88 3.82
CA LEU A 180 -1.07 9.03 4.44
C LEU A 180 0.29 9.22 3.77
N LEU A 181 0.35 9.21 2.44
CA LEU A 181 1.58 9.41 1.67
C LEU A 181 2.20 10.79 1.89
N ILE A 182 1.38 11.85 1.86
CA ILE A 182 1.85 13.22 2.13
C ILE A 182 2.37 13.35 3.56
N ARG A 183 1.68 12.76 4.54
CA ARG A 183 2.02 12.93 5.96
C ARG A 183 3.20 12.07 6.40
N GLN A 184 3.34 10.85 5.87
CA GLN A 184 4.28 9.84 6.37
C GLN A 184 5.40 9.51 5.37
N GLY A 185 5.19 9.73 4.08
CA GLY A 185 6.08 9.30 3.00
C GLY A 185 5.84 7.84 2.58
N GLY A 186 6.03 7.55 1.28
CA GLY A 186 5.81 6.23 0.68
C GLY A 186 6.47 5.07 1.43
N PRO A 187 7.78 5.15 1.75
CA PRO A 187 8.45 4.09 2.50
C PRO A 187 7.79 3.81 3.86
N GLN A 188 7.46 4.85 4.65
CA GLN A 188 6.84 4.60 5.95
C GLN A 188 5.42 4.05 5.83
N VAL A 189 4.68 4.42 4.78
CA VAL A 189 3.36 3.83 4.50
C VAL A 189 3.48 2.35 4.13
N LEU A 190 4.48 1.95 3.35
CA LEU A 190 4.74 0.53 3.04
C LEU A 190 5.04 -0.27 4.31
N TYR A 191 6.03 0.17 5.08
CA TYR A 191 6.43 -0.45 6.34
C TYR A 191 5.27 -0.49 7.35
N GLY A 192 4.54 0.62 7.47
CA GLY A 192 3.39 0.72 8.36
C GLY A 192 2.21 -0.16 7.95
N SER A 193 1.97 -0.31 6.64
CA SER A 193 0.98 -1.23 6.08
C SER A 193 1.31 -2.67 6.46
N ALA A 194 2.55 -3.11 6.21
CA ALA A 194 2.99 -4.44 6.58
C ALA A 194 2.86 -4.72 8.09
N LEU A 195 3.23 -3.75 8.93
CA LEU A 195 3.10 -3.88 10.40
C LEU A 195 1.64 -3.98 10.85
N ALA A 196 0.77 -3.14 10.29
CA ALA A 196 -0.67 -3.15 10.59
C ALA A 196 -1.34 -4.46 10.15
N LEU A 197 -0.94 -4.98 8.99
CA LEU A 197 -1.43 -6.26 8.46
C LEU A 197 -0.98 -7.43 9.35
N ALA A 198 0.31 -7.48 9.71
CA ALA A 198 0.84 -8.52 10.59
C ALA A 198 0.15 -8.50 11.98
N ALA A 199 -0.02 -7.32 12.57
CA ALA A 199 -0.74 -7.17 13.83
C ALA A 199 -2.21 -7.64 13.74
N THR A 200 -2.86 -7.37 12.62
CA THR A 200 -4.24 -7.79 12.35
C THR A 200 -4.33 -9.31 12.26
N ILE A 201 -3.45 -9.95 11.48
CA ILE A 201 -3.41 -11.41 11.34
C ILE A 201 -3.05 -12.10 12.67
N GLN A 202 -2.10 -11.57 13.46
CA GLN A 202 -1.81 -12.11 14.79
C GLN A 202 -3.02 -12.03 15.72
N THR A 203 -3.74 -10.91 15.70
CA THR A 203 -4.96 -10.74 16.50
C THR A 203 -6.05 -11.71 16.06
N TRP A 204 -6.20 -11.91 14.75
CA TRP A 204 -7.14 -12.88 14.18
C TRP A 204 -6.75 -14.31 14.60
N SER A 205 -5.49 -14.70 14.43
CA SER A 205 -4.95 -16.00 14.85
C SER A 205 -5.28 -16.31 16.30
N ALA A 206 -5.00 -15.38 17.22
CA ALA A 206 -5.31 -15.54 18.64
C ALA A 206 -6.82 -15.59 18.93
N ALA A 207 -7.65 -14.96 18.10
CA ALA A 207 -9.10 -14.95 18.26
C ALA A 207 -9.78 -16.24 17.80
N THR A 208 -9.19 -16.97 16.86
CA THR A 208 -9.79 -18.17 16.24
C THR A 208 -9.00 -19.44 16.52
N ASP A 209 -7.87 -19.35 17.20
CA ASP A 209 -6.91 -20.46 17.39
C ASP A 209 -6.42 -21.06 16.06
N THR A 210 -6.38 -20.22 15.01
CA THR A 210 -5.93 -20.62 13.67
C THR A 210 -4.48 -20.18 13.47
N PRO A 211 -3.57 -21.05 13.04
CA PRO A 211 -2.18 -20.68 12.79
C PRO A 211 -2.05 -19.50 11.82
N VAL A 212 -1.11 -18.59 12.09
CA VAL A 212 -0.82 -17.43 11.22
C VAL A 212 -0.56 -17.86 9.78
N THR A 213 0.16 -18.96 9.57
CA THR A 213 0.47 -19.49 8.23
C THR A 213 -0.79 -19.90 7.48
N GLU A 214 -1.77 -20.50 8.16
CA GLU A 214 -3.04 -20.88 7.56
C GLU A 214 -3.89 -19.64 7.24
N LEU A 215 -3.94 -18.66 8.16
CA LEU A 215 -4.65 -17.40 7.94
C LEU A 215 -4.06 -16.57 6.81
N THR A 216 -2.73 -16.50 6.67
CA THR A 216 -2.12 -15.77 5.56
C THR A 216 -2.46 -16.38 4.21
N HIS A 217 -2.59 -17.71 4.11
CA HIS A 217 -2.99 -18.39 2.88
C HIS A 217 -4.47 -18.24 2.53
N THR A 218 -5.34 -18.17 3.55
CA THR A 218 -6.80 -18.15 3.35
C THR A 218 -7.38 -16.74 3.30
N ALA A 219 -6.90 -15.83 4.16
CA ALA A 219 -7.44 -14.47 4.26
C ALA A 219 -6.71 -13.48 3.34
N VAL A 220 -5.38 -13.55 3.19
CA VAL A 220 -4.62 -12.58 2.38
C VAL A 220 -4.61 -13.04 0.92
N HIS A 221 -5.58 -12.64 0.10
CA HIS A 221 -5.70 -12.96 -1.33
C HIS A 221 -6.09 -11.72 -2.13
#